data_AF-A0A538CC90-F1
#
_entry.id   AF-A0A538CC90-F1
#
_cell.length_a   1.000
_cell.length_b   1.000
_cell.length_c   1.000
_cell.angle_alpha   90.00
_cell.angle_beta   90.00
_cell.angle_gamma   90.00
#
_symmetry.space_group_name_H-M   'P 1'
#
loop_
_entity.id
_entity.type
_entity.pdbx_description
1 polymer ?
#
loop_
_entity_poly.entity_id
_entity_poly.type
_entity_poly.pdbx_seq_one_letter_code
_entity_poly.pdbx_strand_id
1 'polypeptide(L)'
;MDGGEIARLSKLAERGFDAGDAKAVERFLAANREIHLAVVNAAGNQRAAAIVERLLDDSERARILALRAGAAAGGQRARSELQAVLAAIGEGDGARARELMADAIRVFRDELLERLQRATLDRPL
;
A
#
# COMPACT_ATOMS: atom_id res chain seq x y z
N MET A 1 17.56 -2.66 -7.11
CA MET A 1 16.43 -2.89 -8.04
C MET A 1 16.80 -2.21 -9.34
N ASP A 2 16.68 -2.88 -10.49
CA ASP A 2 17.02 -2.27 -11.79
C ASP A 2 15.83 -1.49 -12.38
N GLY A 3 16.10 -0.72 -13.44
CA GLY A 3 15.09 0.13 -14.08
C GLY A 3 13.94 -0.66 -14.74
N GLY A 4 14.19 -1.90 -15.20
CA GLY A 4 13.15 -2.75 -15.77
C GLY A 4 12.14 -3.19 -14.71
N GLU A 5 12.64 -3.58 -13.54
CA GLU A 5 11.80 -3.94 -12.41
C GLU A 5 11.00 -2.74 -11.88
N ILE A 6 11.62 -1.55 -11.79
CA ILE A 6 10.91 -0.33 -11.38
C ILE A 6 9.77 0.00 -12.35
N ALA A 7 9.99 -0.10 -13.66
CA ALA A 7 8.95 0.12 -14.66
C ALA A 7 7.78 -0.89 -14.51
N ARG A 8 8.10 -2.16 -14.27
CA ARG A 8 7.11 -3.23 -14.03
C ARG A 8 6.25 -2.95 -12.80
N LEU A 9 6.89 -2.62 -11.68
CA LEU A 9 6.21 -2.29 -10.42
C LEU A 9 5.38 -1.01 -10.54
N SER A 10 5.87 -0.02 -11.30
CA SER A 10 5.14 1.24 -11.53
C SER A 10 3.84 1.00 -12.30
N LYS A 11 3.87 0.11 -13.30
CA LYS A 11 2.67 -0.34 -14.02
C LYS A 11 1.71 -1.14 -13.14
N LEU A 12 2.23 -1.93 -12.20
CA LEU A 12 1.39 -2.61 -11.20
C LEU A 12 0.68 -1.62 -10.27
N ALA A 13 1.37 -0.54 -9.87
CA ALA A 13 0.81 0.50 -9.01
C ALA A 13 -0.35 1.25 -9.69
N GLU A 14 -0.40 1.30 -11.03
CA GLU A 14 -1.46 1.99 -11.76
C GLU A 14 -2.87 1.42 -11.56
N ARG A 15 -2.97 0.17 -11.09
CA ARG A 15 -4.24 -0.52 -10.87
C ARG A 15 -5.11 0.25 -9.88
N GLY A 16 -6.30 0.64 -10.32
CA GLY A 16 -7.28 1.30 -9.48
C GLY A 16 -7.92 0.35 -8.47
N PHE A 17 -8.43 0.93 -7.38
CA PHE A 17 -9.31 0.25 -6.45
C PHE A 17 -10.77 0.56 -6.83
N ASP A 18 -11.58 -0.48 -7.01
CA ASP A 18 -13.02 -0.37 -7.19
C ASP A 18 -13.70 -1.30 -6.19
N ALA A 19 -14.41 -0.73 -5.22
CA ALA A 19 -15.11 -1.49 -4.19
C ALA A 19 -16.27 -2.33 -4.73
N GLY A 20 -16.82 -1.97 -5.90
CA GLY A 20 -17.93 -2.66 -6.56
C GLY A 20 -17.48 -3.83 -7.45
N ASP A 21 -16.20 -3.92 -7.82
CA ASP A 21 -15.63 -5.02 -8.59
C ASP A 21 -14.68 -5.86 -7.72
N ALA A 22 -15.14 -7.05 -7.30
CA ALA A 22 -14.34 -7.98 -6.51
C ALA A 22 -12.99 -8.33 -7.16
N LYS A 23 -12.94 -8.46 -8.50
CA LYS A 23 -11.69 -8.75 -9.20
C LYS A 23 -10.76 -7.54 -9.22
N ALA A 24 -11.30 -6.31 -9.24
CA ALA A 24 -10.47 -5.11 -9.10
C ALA A 24 -9.84 -5.02 -7.71
N VAL A 25 -10.61 -5.33 -6.66
CA VAL A 25 -10.09 -5.43 -5.28
C VAL A 25 -8.96 -6.44 -5.20
N GLU A 26 -9.15 -7.67 -5.69
CA GLU A 26 -8.12 -8.71 -5.69
C GLU A 26 -6.84 -8.27 -6.44
N ARG A 27 -6.99 -7.71 -7.65
CA ARG A 27 -5.85 -7.21 -8.45
C ARG A 27 -5.09 -6.09 -7.76
N PHE A 28 -5.79 -5.22 -7.04
CA PHE A 28 -5.21 -4.11 -6.28
C PHE A 28 -4.40 -4.63 -5.09
N LEU A 29 -4.97 -5.56 -4.32
CA LEU A 29 -4.29 -6.15 -3.14
C LEU A 29 -3.06 -6.95 -3.54
N ALA A 30 -3.18 -7.77 -4.60
CA ALA A 30 -2.05 -8.52 -5.14
C ALA A 30 -0.91 -7.59 -5.59
N ALA A 31 -1.24 -6.50 -6.31
CA ALA A 31 -0.25 -5.51 -6.74
C ALA A 31 0.40 -4.79 -5.54
N ASN A 32 -0.39 -4.38 -4.55
CA ASN A 32 0.12 -3.77 -3.33
C ASN A 32 1.12 -4.71 -2.62
N ARG A 33 0.75 -5.97 -2.40
CA ARG A 33 1.62 -6.96 -1.77
C ARG A 33 2.91 -7.16 -2.57
N GLU A 34 2.79 -7.38 -3.87
CA GLU A 34 3.91 -7.62 -4.76
C GLU A 34 4.93 -6.46 -4.75
N ILE A 35 4.45 -5.22 -4.80
CA ILE A 35 5.32 -4.04 -4.80
C ILE A 35 6.06 -3.89 -3.47
N HIS A 36 5.36 -3.97 -2.34
CA HIS A 36 6.00 -3.86 -1.02
C HIS A 36 7.03 -4.98 -0.80
N LEU A 37 6.73 -6.21 -1.23
CA LEU A 37 7.66 -7.32 -1.13
C LEU A 37 8.88 -7.14 -2.06
N ALA A 38 8.70 -6.64 -3.27
CA ALA A 38 9.82 -6.35 -4.17
C ALA A 38 10.76 -5.28 -3.57
N VAL A 39 10.20 -4.23 -2.95
CA VAL A 39 10.99 -3.17 -2.29
C VAL A 39 11.79 -3.72 -1.11
N VAL A 40 11.18 -4.48 -0.19
CA VAL A 40 11.90 -5.02 0.97
C VAL A 40 12.91 -6.10 0.57
N ASN A 41 12.60 -6.93 -0.42
CA ASN A 41 13.52 -7.95 -0.93
C ASN A 41 14.76 -7.31 -1.58
N ALA A 42 14.59 -6.17 -2.26
CA ALA A 42 15.71 -5.43 -2.82
C ALA A 42 16.71 -4.91 -1.76
N ALA A 43 16.28 -4.78 -0.49
CA ALA A 43 17.16 -4.41 0.62
C ALA A 43 18.00 -5.59 1.17
N GLY A 44 17.76 -6.83 0.71
CA GLY A 44 18.56 -8.01 1.06
C GLY A 44 18.35 -8.56 2.47
N ASN A 45 17.40 -8.03 3.24
CA ASN A 45 17.10 -8.51 4.59
C ASN A 45 15.90 -9.47 4.60
N GLN A 46 16.18 -10.77 4.50
CA GLN A 46 15.18 -11.82 4.45
C GLN A 46 14.28 -11.86 5.70
N ARG A 47 14.83 -11.54 6.88
CA ARG A 47 14.03 -11.45 8.11
C ARG A 47 13.03 -10.30 8.06
N ALA A 48 13.45 -9.15 7.54
CA ALA A 48 12.55 -8.02 7.35
C ALA A 48 11.47 -8.33 6.31
N ALA A 49 11.83 -9.01 5.20
CA ALA A 49 10.87 -9.41 4.17
C ALA A 49 9.76 -10.31 4.73
N ALA A 50 10.11 -11.32 5.54
CA ALA A 50 9.13 -12.19 6.18
C ALA A 50 8.20 -11.44 7.17
N ILE A 51 8.73 -10.45 7.89
CA ILE A 51 7.92 -9.60 8.78
C ILE A 51 6.94 -8.76 7.95
N VAL A 52 7.41 -8.12 6.89
CA VAL A 52 6.57 -7.29 6.01
C VAL A 52 5.49 -8.13 5.35
N GLU A 53 5.83 -9.33 4.87
CA GLU A 53 4.87 -10.26 4.27
C GLU A 53 3.72 -10.57 5.23
N ARG A 54 4.05 -10.95 6.47
CA ARG A 54 3.06 -11.26 7.49
C ARG A 54 2.21 -10.04 7.85
N LEU A 55 2.82 -8.86 7.97
CA LEU A 55 2.08 -7.61 8.23
C LEU A 55 1.12 -7.26 7.10
N LEU A 56 1.49 -7.50 5.84
CA LEU A 56 0.61 -7.27 4.70
C LEU A 56 -0.60 -8.20 4.74
N ASP A 57 -0.39 -9.47 5.10
CA ASP A 57 -1.44 -10.49 5.28
C ASP A 57 -2.40 -10.11 6.41
N ASP A 58 -1.86 -9.85 7.61
CA ASP A 58 -2.64 -9.52 8.81
C ASP A 58 -3.45 -8.21 8.63
N SER A 59 -2.90 -7.24 7.88
CA SER A 59 -3.54 -5.93 7.64
C SER A 59 -4.49 -5.89 6.44
N GLU A 60 -4.55 -6.94 5.61
CA GLU A 60 -5.25 -6.90 4.33
C GLU A 60 -6.75 -6.59 4.49
N ARG A 61 -7.42 -7.31 5.39
CA ARG A 61 -8.86 -7.12 5.66
C ARG A 61 -9.17 -5.72 6.18
N ALA A 62 -8.33 -5.19 7.07
CA ALA A 62 -8.50 -3.85 7.62
C ALA A 62 -8.31 -2.78 6.53
N ARG A 63 -7.31 -2.97 5.66
CA ARG A 63 -7.05 -2.10 4.49
C ARG A 63 -8.26 -2.04 3.56
N ILE A 64 -8.85 -3.20 3.21
CA ILE A 64 -10.05 -3.25 2.36
C ILE A 64 -11.19 -2.44 2.97
N LEU A 65 -11.44 -2.62 4.28
CA LEU A 65 -12.51 -1.89 4.98
C LEU A 65 -12.28 -0.37 4.94
N ALA A 66 -11.06 0.08 5.23
CA ALA A 66 -10.70 1.50 5.15
C ALA A 66 -10.90 2.07 3.74
N LEU A 67 -10.44 1.37 2.70
CA LEU A 67 -10.58 1.81 1.32
C LEU A 67 -12.05 1.88 0.89
N ARG A 68 -12.87 0.89 1.28
CA ARG A 68 -14.33 0.92 1.07
C ARG A 68 -15.01 2.08 1.79
N ALA A 69 -14.48 2.48 2.95
CA ALA A 69 -14.93 3.65 3.70
C ALA A 69 -14.33 4.98 3.20
N GLY A 70 -13.62 4.97 2.06
CA GLY A 70 -13.11 6.17 1.39
C GLY A 70 -11.71 6.62 1.83
N ALA A 71 -10.98 5.84 2.63
CA ALA A 71 -9.57 6.13 2.93
C ALA A 71 -8.74 6.22 1.65
N ALA A 72 -7.64 6.98 1.71
CA ALA A 72 -6.75 7.24 0.58
C ALA A 72 -7.46 7.75 -0.67
N ALA A 73 -8.51 8.56 -0.51
CA ALA A 73 -9.35 9.04 -1.60
C ALA A 73 -9.87 7.88 -2.48
N GLY A 74 -10.35 6.81 -1.84
CA GLY A 74 -10.79 5.59 -2.54
C GLY A 74 -9.64 4.85 -3.23
N GLY A 75 -8.44 4.88 -2.65
CA GLY A 75 -7.24 4.22 -3.18
C GLY A 75 -6.44 5.04 -4.20
N GLN A 76 -6.96 6.18 -4.70
CA GLN A 76 -6.24 7.02 -5.65
C GLN A 76 -4.95 7.59 -5.07
N ARG A 77 -4.98 8.03 -3.81
CA ARG A 77 -3.81 8.61 -3.15
C ARG A 77 -2.75 7.54 -2.87
N ALA A 78 -3.15 6.35 -2.44
CA ALA A 78 -2.25 5.23 -2.19
C ALA A 78 -1.45 4.84 -3.45
N ARG A 79 -2.10 4.86 -4.62
CA ARG A 79 -1.42 4.67 -5.91
C ARG A 79 -0.35 5.74 -6.15
N SER A 80 -0.71 7.01 -6.03
CA SER A 80 0.21 8.14 -6.30
C SER A 80 1.41 8.13 -5.34
N GLU A 81 1.17 7.84 -4.06
CA GLU A 81 2.21 7.68 -3.04
C GLU A 81 3.18 6.54 -3.41
N LEU A 82 2.66 5.38 -3.83
CA LEU A 82 3.48 4.24 -4.21
C LEU A 82 4.31 4.49 -5.48
N GLN A 83 3.74 5.22 -6.46
CA GLN A 83 4.48 5.66 -7.64
C GLN A 83 5.62 6.62 -7.27
N ALA A 84 5.40 7.54 -6.33
CA ALA A 84 6.44 8.45 -5.86
C ALA A 84 7.59 7.70 -5.15
N VAL A 85 7.27 6.67 -4.36
CA VAL A 85 8.28 5.80 -3.76
C VAL A 85 9.12 5.09 -4.83
N LEU A 86 8.47 4.48 -5.82
CA LEU A 86 9.17 3.75 -6.90
C LEU A 86 10.05 4.68 -7.75
N ALA A 87 9.60 5.90 -8.01
CA ALA A 87 10.39 6.92 -8.69
C ALA A 87 11.67 7.26 -7.90
N ALA A 88 11.54 7.55 -6.60
CA ALA A 88 12.70 7.85 -5.74
C ALA A 88 13.69 6.66 -5.69
N ILE A 89 13.20 5.42 -5.65
CA ILE A 89 14.06 4.22 -5.75
C ILE A 89 14.80 4.18 -7.09
N GLY A 90 14.13 4.51 -8.20
CA GLY A 90 14.74 4.53 -9.53
C GLY A 90 15.77 5.64 -9.74
N GLU A 91 15.62 6.75 -9.03
CA GLU A 91 16.60 7.85 -8.98
C GLU A 91 17.78 7.52 -8.04
N GLY A 92 17.71 6.42 -7.28
CA GLY A 92 18.72 6.05 -6.30
C GLY A 92 18.61 6.82 -4.96
N ASP A 93 17.54 7.59 -4.75
CA ASP A 93 17.30 8.35 -3.53
C ASP A 93 16.57 7.51 -2.48
N GLY A 94 17.32 6.64 -1.82
CA GLY A 94 16.81 5.79 -0.75
C GLY A 94 16.30 6.57 0.48
N ALA A 95 16.85 7.76 0.75
CA ALA A 95 16.42 8.58 1.87
C ALA A 95 15.01 9.12 1.62
N ARG A 96 14.76 9.64 0.42
CA ARG A 96 13.45 10.11 0.00
C ARG A 96 12.43 8.99 -0.10
N ALA A 97 12.81 7.84 -0.67
CA ALA A 97 11.94 6.67 -0.76
C ALA A 97 11.46 6.21 0.63
N ARG A 98 12.37 6.20 1.62
CA ARG A 98 12.05 5.87 3.01
C ARG A 98 11.04 6.85 3.62
N GLU A 99 11.24 8.14 3.43
CA GLU A 99 10.33 9.17 3.95
C GLU A 99 8.93 9.03 3.35
N LEU A 100 8.84 8.92 2.02
CA LEU A 100 7.58 8.74 1.31
C LEU A 100 6.83 7.48 1.77
N MET A 101 7.52 6.36 1.92
CA MET A 101 6.91 5.11 2.39
C MET A 101 6.43 5.23 3.84
N ALA A 102 7.25 5.81 4.72
CA ALA A 102 6.90 5.98 6.12
C ALA A 102 5.68 6.91 6.29
N ASP A 103 5.61 7.99 5.51
CA ASP A 103 4.49 8.91 5.52
C ASP A 103 3.21 8.26 4.98
N ALA A 104 3.29 7.55 3.85
CA ALA A 104 2.14 6.83 3.28
C ALA A 104 1.55 5.82 4.28
N ILE A 105 2.40 5.02 4.93
CA ILE A 105 1.96 4.06 5.96
C ILE A 105 1.30 4.77 7.15
N ARG A 106 1.90 5.88 7.63
CA ARG A 106 1.40 6.61 8.80
C ARG A 106 0.04 7.23 8.51
N VAL A 107 -0.08 7.94 7.40
CA VAL A 107 -1.32 8.59 6.97
C VAL A 107 -2.42 7.56 6.75
N PHE A 108 -2.13 6.45 6.06
CA PHE A 108 -3.12 5.40 5.84
C PHE A 108 -3.58 4.74 7.14
N ARG A 109 -2.66 4.49 8.08
CA ARG A 109 -3.00 3.97 9.42
C ARG A 109 -3.93 4.93 10.17
N ASP A 110 -3.64 6.22 10.16
CA ASP A 110 -4.43 7.21 10.89
C ASP A 110 -5.85 7.29 10.32
N GLU A 111 -5.99 7.28 8.99
CA GLU A 111 -7.31 7.21 8.34
C GLU A 111 -8.02 5.89 8.64
N LEU A 112 -7.33 4.75 8.61
CA LEU A 112 -7.92 3.45 8.98
C LEU A 112 -8.50 3.50 10.40
N LEU A 113 -7.73 3.99 11.37
CA LEU A 113 -8.18 4.10 12.75
C LEU A 113 -9.39 5.02 12.86
N GLU A 114 -9.39 6.16 12.18
CA GLU A 114 -10.52 7.08 12.14
C GLU A 114 -11.78 6.40 11.58
N ARG A 115 -11.66 5.65 10.48
CA ARG A 115 -12.81 4.92 9.89
C ARG A 115 -13.33 3.82 10.81
N LEU A 116 -12.44 3.07 11.46
CA LEU A 116 -12.82 2.02 12.41
C LEU A 116 -13.53 2.60 13.64
N GLN A 117 -13.05 3.72 14.16
CA GLN A 117 -13.68 4.42 15.29
C GLN A 117 -15.10 4.88 14.94
N ARG A 118 -15.27 5.54 13.78
CA ARG A 118 -16.61 5.95 13.30
C ARG A 118 -17.56 4.75 13.14
N ALA A 119 -17.09 3.68 12.49
CA ALA A 119 -17.90 2.47 12.29
C ALA A 119 -18.31 1.77 13.61
N THR A 120 -17.53 1.94 14.68
CA THR A 120 -17.83 1.37 16.01
C THR A 120 -18.79 2.26 16.81
N LEU A 121 -18.69 3.58 16.66
CA LEU A 121 -19.56 4.56 17.33
C LEU A 121 -20.96 4.65 16.69
N ASP A 122 -21.09 4.32 15.41
CA ASP A 122 -22.36 4.36 14.67
C ASP A 122 -23.21 3.07 14.79
N ARG A 123 -22.83 2.13 15.65
CA ARG A 123 -23.62 0.92 15.93
C ARG A 123 -24.63 1.21 17.06
N PRO A 124 -25.96 1.20 16.79
CA PRO A 124 -26.93 1.32 17.87
C PRO A 124 -26.81 0.09 18.78
N LEU A 125 -26.81 0.31 20.10
CA LEU A 125 -26.93 -0.73 21.12
C LEU A 125 -28.30 -1.40 21.05
#